data_AF-A0A7D5RQP1-F1
#
_entry.id   AF-A0A7D5RQP1-F1
#
_cell.length_a   1.000
_cell.length_b   1.000
_cell.length_c   1.000
_cell.angle_alpha   90.00
_cell.angle_beta   90.00
_cell.angle_gamma   90.00
#
_symmetry.space_group_name_H-M   'P 1'
#
loop_
_entity.id
_entity.type
_entity.pdbx_description
1 polymer ?
#
loop_
_entity_poly.entity_id
_entity_poly.type
_entity_poly.pdbx_seq_one_letter_code
_entity_poly.pdbx_strand_id
1 'polypeptide(L)'
;MIIRILTLGITCSLVTFSGTKENASIADLAHVSIRPPFQDGLKHIKPKVGLSFEYNPEAEKESIRLQTLQKKIDKGEIKYENLPESEQLALDDLGQTGGYWSVGVSPVPQWIDEFPPSKLWASSTLTASKNANYDVANLMDYDLRTVWSEGASGNGIGEFVAIQFPGKINSEEKPF
;
A
#
# COMPACT_ATOMS: atom_id res chain seq x y z
N MET A 1 -0.08 43.89 -13.99
CA MET A 1 -0.76 42.93 -14.90
C MET A 1 -0.93 41.61 -14.15
N ILE A 2 -2.05 40.93 -14.38
CA ILE A 2 -2.30 39.47 -14.23
C ILE A 2 -1.03 38.63 -14.50
N ILE A 3 -0.68 37.51 -13.83
CA ILE A 3 -1.31 36.60 -12.82
C ILE A 3 -0.12 36.02 -11.96
N ARG A 4 -0.17 35.74 -10.63
CA ARG A 4 -0.75 34.56 -9.90
C ARG A 4 -0.21 33.20 -10.41
N ILE A 5 -0.12 32.06 -9.70
CA ILE A 5 -0.10 31.62 -8.28
C ILE A 5 1.02 30.52 -8.21
N LEU A 6 1.32 29.73 -7.16
CA LEU A 6 0.68 29.35 -5.89
C LEU A 6 1.74 28.97 -4.84
N THR A 7 1.39 29.04 -3.54
CA THR A 7 2.04 28.25 -2.47
C THR A 7 0.94 27.63 -1.60
N LEU A 8 0.97 26.32 -1.39
CA LEU A 8 0.00 25.61 -0.54
C LEU A 8 0.38 25.76 0.94
N GLY A 9 -0.02 26.88 1.53
CA GLY A 9 0.21 27.16 2.94
C GLY A 9 -0.75 26.40 3.84
N ILE A 10 -0.22 25.72 4.86
CA ILE A 10 -1.00 25.26 6.01
C ILE A 10 -1.41 26.50 6.81
N THR A 11 -2.64 26.97 6.61
CA THR A 11 -3.19 28.11 7.37
C THR A 11 -3.54 27.66 8.79
N CYS A 12 -2.56 27.69 9.69
CA CYS A 12 -2.82 27.58 11.12
C CYS A 12 -3.54 28.86 11.59
N SER A 13 -4.86 28.77 11.78
CA SER A 13 -5.72 29.90 12.16
C SER A 13 -5.50 30.32 13.62
N LEU A 14 -4.46 31.13 13.86
CA LEU A 14 -4.18 31.71 15.17
C LEU A 14 -5.21 32.82 15.49
N VAL A 15 -6.26 32.49 16.24
CA VAL A 15 -7.31 33.45 16.62
C VAL A 15 -6.84 34.29 17.81
N THR A 16 -6.29 35.48 17.53
CA THR A 16 -5.91 36.46 18.56
C THR A 16 -7.06 37.43 18.86
N PHE A 17 -7.76 37.24 19.98
CA PHE A 17 -8.78 38.18 20.43
C PHE A 17 -8.15 39.45 21.03
N SER A 18 -8.15 40.54 20.24
CA SER A 18 -7.70 41.86 20.70
C SER A 18 -8.77 42.56 21.56
N GLY A 19 -8.95 42.09 22.79
CA GLY A 19 -9.44 42.86 23.94
C GLY A 19 -10.69 43.74 23.74
N THR A 20 -11.87 43.13 23.77
CA THR A 20 -13.05 43.77 24.38
C THR A 20 -13.31 43.13 25.75
N LYS A 21 -13.73 43.92 26.74
CA LYS A 21 -14.13 43.42 28.05
C LYS A 21 -15.56 42.91 27.96
N GLU A 22 -15.79 41.62 28.17
CA GLU A 22 -16.94 41.09 28.93
C GLU A 22 -16.80 39.59 29.19
N ASN A 23 -17.52 39.09 30.20
CA ASN A 23 -17.31 37.77 30.77
C ASN A 23 -18.12 36.69 30.03
N ALA A 24 -17.68 36.29 28.83
CA ALA A 24 -18.21 35.09 28.17
C ALA A 24 -17.87 33.83 29.00
N SER A 25 -18.85 32.94 29.19
CA SER A 25 -18.62 31.71 29.95
C SER A 25 -17.91 30.68 29.08
N ILE A 26 -17.05 29.84 29.69
CA ILE A 26 -16.44 28.69 29.00
C ILE A 26 -17.54 27.73 28.48
N ALA A 27 -18.72 27.73 29.09
CA ALA A 27 -19.88 26.98 28.62
C ALA A 27 -20.38 27.40 27.22
N ASP A 28 -20.24 28.68 26.84
CA ASP A 28 -20.78 29.23 25.59
C ASP A 28 -19.98 28.78 24.35
N LEU A 29 -18.74 28.31 24.54
CA LEU A 29 -17.85 27.83 23.48
C LEU A 29 -18.12 26.38 23.06
N ALA A 30 -18.95 25.63 23.79
CA ALA A 30 -19.15 24.18 23.61
C ALA A 30 -19.94 23.78 22.34
N HIS A 31 -20.59 24.73 21.65
CA HIS A 31 -21.49 24.45 20.52
C HIS A 31 -21.04 24.95 19.15
N VAL A 32 -19.74 25.23 18.96
CA VAL A 32 -19.15 25.39 17.62
C VAL A 32 -19.07 24.02 16.93
N SER A 33 -20.19 23.58 16.36
CA SER A 33 -20.25 22.40 15.49
C SER A 33 -19.45 22.68 14.22
N ILE A 34 -18.18 22.27 14.20
CA ILE A 34 -17.33 22.29 13.01
C ILE A 34 -17.86 21.23 12.03
N ARG A 35 -18.89 21.60 11.27
CA ARG A 35 -19.32 20.82 10.11
C ARG A 35 -18.15 20.81 9.10
N PRO A 36 -17.61 19.64 8.71
CA PRO A 36 -16.55 19.61 7.70
C PRO A 36 -17.10 20.19 6.38
N PRO A 37 -16.43 21.18 5.75
CA PRO A 37 -17.00 21.96 4.63
C PRO A 37 -16.98 21.21 3.28
N PHE A 38 -17.17 19.89 3.31
CA PHE A 38 -16.88 18.96 2.21
C PHE A 38 -17.97 17.88 2.00
N GLN A 39 -19.26 18.26 2.06
CA GLN A 39 -20.35 17.32 1.71
C GLN A 39 -21.15 17.74 0.46
N ASP A 40 -21.33 19.03 0.20
CA ASP A 40 -21.92 19.49 -1.06
C ASP A 40 -20.90 19.35 -2.22
N GLY A 41 -21.29 18.62 -3.27
CA GLY A 41 -20.51 18.49 -4.50
C GLY A 41 -19.54 17.30 -4.58
N LEU A 42 -19.52 16.39 -3.59
CA LEU A 42 -18.78 15.13 -3.71
C LEU A 42 -19.27 14.33 -4.93
N LYS A 43 -18.36 14.03 -5.86
CA LYS A 43 -18.67 13.20 -7.03
C LYS A 43 -18.89 11.75 -6.57
N HIS A 44 -20.09 11.21 -6.81
CA HIS A 44 -20.36 9.78 -6.69
C HIS A 44 -19.58 9.00 -7.76
N ILE A 45 -18.33 8.65 -7.45
CA ILE A 45 -17.57 7.67 -8.22
C ILE A 45 -18.23 6.31 -7.99
N LYS A 46 -18.74 5.68 -9.07
CA LYS A 46 -19.07 4.26 -9.03
C LYS A 46 -17.77 3.49 -9.25
N PRO A 47 -17.20 2.80 -8.24
CA PRO A 47 -16.03 1.96 -8.46
C PRO A 47 -16.41 0.86 -9.47
N LYS A 48 -15.54 0.65 -10.45
CA LYS A 48 -15.53 -0.62 -11.20
C LYS A 48 -14.57 -1.55 -10.49
N VAL A 49 -14.97 -2.81 -10.29
CA VAL A 49 -14.00 -3.87 -10.04
C VAL A 49 -13.06 -3.91 -11.25
N GLY A 50 -11.76 -3.88 -11.00
CA GLY A 50 -10.73 -3.90 -12.04
C GLY A 50 -10.42 -5.33 -12.45
N LEU A 51 -9.32 -5.86 -11.93
CA LEU A 51 -8.99 -7.28 -12.01
C LEU A 51 -9.72 -8.05 -10.90
N SER A 52 -10.22 -9.24 -11.23
CA SER A 52 -10.73 -10.23 -10.28
C SER A 52 -9.91 -11.50 -10.41
N PHE A 53 -9.17 -11.86 -9.36
CA PHE A 53 -8.43 -13.12 -9.32
C PHE A 53 -9.39 -14.26 -8.99
N GLU A 54 -9.68 -15.12 -9.96
CA GLU A 54 -10.43 -16.36 -9.75
C GLU A 54 -9.48 -17.47 -9.27
N TYR A 55 -9.79 -18.08 -8.12
CA TYR A 55 -8.98 -19.15 -7.55
C TYR A 55 -9.04 -20.41 -8.42
N ASN A 56 -7.86 -20.90 -8.83
CA ASN A 56 -7.69 -22.12 -9.63
C ASN A 56 -6.78 -23.11 -8.88
N PRO A 57 -7.33 -24.19 -8.29
CA PRO A 57 -6.55 -25.14 -7.49
C PRO A 57 -5.54 -25.94 -8.32
N GLU A 58 -5.72 -26.10 -9.63
CA GLU A 58 -4.74 -26.78 -10.47
C GLU A 58 -3.55 -25.87 -10.82
N ALA A 59 -3.79 -24.57 -11.00
CA ALA A 59 -2.71 -23.58 -11.16
C ALA A 59 -1.88 -23.40 -9.87
N GLU A 60 -2.53 -23.44 -8.70
CA GLU A 60 -1.82 -23.44 -7.41
C GLU A 60 -0.92 -24.68 -7.27
N LYS A 61 -1.45 -25.88 -7.55
CA LYS A 61 -0.67 -27.13 -7.53
C LYS A 61 0.52 -27.08 -8.49
N GLU A 62 0.34 -26.56 -9.70
CA GLU A 62 1.41 -26.47 -10.69
C GLU A 62 2.49 -25.46 -10.27
N SER A 63 2.13 -24.30 -9.72
CA SER A 63 3.12 -23.39 -9.13
C SER A 63 3.87 -24.03 -7.97
N ILE A 64 3.21 -24.80 -7.09
CA ILE A 64 3.88 -25.57 -6.03
C ILE A 64 4.82 -26.65 -6.60
N ARG A 65 4.45 -27.29 -7.72
CA ARG A 65 5.28 -28.26 -8.43
C ARG A 65 6.54 -27.59 -9.00
N LEU A 66 6.38 -26.48 -9.70
CA LEU A 66 7.47 -25.70 -10.30
C LEU A 66 8.40 -25.10 -9.23
N GLN A 67 7.86 -24.53 -8.14
CA GLN A 67 8.67 -24.08 -6.99
C GLN A 67 9.45 -25.23 -6.33
N THR A 68 8.87 -26.43 -6.29
CA THR A 68 9.55 -27.64 -5.80
C THR A 68 10.64 -28.12 -6.76
N LEU A 69 10.43 -27.97 -8.07
CA LEU A 69 11.42 -28.26 -9.10
C LEU A 69 12.60 -27.28 -9.05
N GLN A 70 12.33 -25.97 -8.97
CA GLN A 70 13.35 -24.93 -8.80
C GLN A 70 14.25 -25.22 -7.59
N LYS A 71 13.67 -25.52 -6.43
CA LYS A 71 14.39 -25.88 -5.19
C LYS A 71 15.26 -27.14 -5.29
N LYS A 72 15.13 -27.95 -6.36
CA LYS A 72 16.05 -29.05 -6.69
C LYS A 72 17.20 -28.60 -7.59
N ILE A 73 16.93 -27.68 -8.51
CA ILE A 73 17.93 -27.05 -9.37
C ILE A 73 18.88 -26.19 -8.51
N ASP A 74 18.33 -25.37 -7.61
CA ASP A 74 19.10 -24.52 -6.67
C ASP A 74 20.10 -25.30 -5.81
N LYS A 75 19.81 -26.58 -5.54
CA LYS A 75 20.67 -27.51 -4.78
C LYS A 75 21.60 -28.35 -5.66
N GLY A 76 21.45 -28.31 -6.98
CA GLY A 76 22.13 -29.20 -7.92
C GLY A 76 21.63 -30.66 -7.89
N GLU A 77 20.46 -30.95 -7.31
CA GLU A 77 19.81 -32.28 -7.41
C GLU A 77 19.39 -32.58 -8.87
N ILE A 78 19.07 -31.53 -9.64
CA ILE A 78 18.67 -31.56 -11.06
C ILE A 78 19.39 -30.42 -11.79
N LYS A 79 19.62 -30.58 -13.10
CA LYS A 79 20.15 -29.53 -13.99
C LYS A 79 19.03 -28.92 -14.84
N TYR A 80 19.01 -27.60 -14.97
CA TYR A 80 18.01 -26.87 -15.76
C TYR A 80 18.02 -27.31 -17.23
N GLU A 81 19.22 -27.45 -17.80
CA GLU A 81 19.46 -27.76 -19.21
C GLU A 81 19.05 -29.20 -19.58
N ASN A 82 18.78 -30.05 -18.58
CA ASN A 82 18.29 -31.41 -18.76
C ASN A 82 16.75 -31.52 -18.73
N LEU A 83 16.03 -30.43 -18.45
CA LEU A 83 14.57 -30.41 -18.40
C LEU A 83 13.96 -30.29 -19.81
N PRO A 84 12.71 -30.77 -20.02
CA PRO A 84 11.96 -30.44 -21.23
C PRO A 84 11.81 -28.93 -21.41
N GLU A 85 11.82 -28.45 -22.66
CA GLU A 85 11.63 -27.02 -23.00
C GLU A 85 10.36 -26.43 -22.38
N SER A 86 9.28 -27.21 -22.29
CA SER A 86 8.03 -26.81 -21.62
C SER A 86 8.17 -26.58 -20.11
N GLU A 87 9.08 -27.29 -19.43
CA GLU A 87 9.36 -27.07 -18.02
C GLU A 87 10.35 -25.92 -17.80
N GLN A 88 11.30 -25.73 -18.72
CA GLN A 88 12.19 -24.56 -18.74
C GLN A 88 11.35 -23.27 -18.84
N LEU A 89 10.50 -23.16 -19.87
CA LEU A 89 9.60 -22.01 -20.07
C LEU A 89 8.66 -21.76 -18.86
N ALA A 90 8.17 -22.81 -18.20
CA ALA A 90 7.32 -22.69 -17.02
C ALA A 90 8.08 -22.23 -15.76
N LEU A 91 9.38 -22.51 -15.66
CA LEU A 91 10.26 -22.00 -14.60
C LEU A 91 10.68 -20.55 -14.89
N ASP A 92 10.94 -20.19 -16.15
CA ASP A 92 11.23 -18.80 -16.55
C ASP A 92 10.02 -17.88 -16.32
N ASP A 93 8.79 -18.36 -16.52
CA ASP A 93 7.55 -17.63 -16.20
C ASP A 93 7.34 -17.50 -14.67
N LEU A 94 7.56 -18.59 -13.91
CA LEU A 94 7.55 -18.56 -12.43
C LEU A 94 8.60 -17.59 -11.87
N GLY A 95 9.76 -17.46 -12.52
CA GLY A 95 10.81 -16.51 -12.13
C GLY A 95 10.42 -15.04 -12.29
N GLN A 96 9.50 -14.74 -13.21
CA GLN A 96 9.00 -13.38 -13.47
C GLN A 96 7.72 -13.05 -12.70
N THR A 97 6.83 -14.03 -12.53
CA THR A 97 5.52 -13.87 -11.88
C THR A 97 5.54 -14.20 -10.39
N GLY A 98 6.54 -14.96 -9.92
CA GLY A 98 6.61 -15.46 -8.54
C GLY A 98 5.79 -16.73 -8.34
N GLY A 99 5.31 -16.95 -7.11
CA GLY A 99 4.36 -18.03 -6.83
C GLY A 99 2.94 -17.68 -7.29
N TYR A 100 2.04 -18.67 -7.38
CA TYR A 100 0.63 -18.48 -7.79
C TYR A 100 -0.13 -17.37 -7.03
N TRP A 101 0.22 -17.13 -5.77
CA TRP A 101 -0.36 -16.08 -4.93
C TRP A 101 0.40 -14.75 -4.99
N SER A 102 1.55 -14.71 -5.65
CA SER A 102 2.24 -13.45 -5.87
C SER A 102 1.55 -12.66 -6.97
N VAL A 103 1.56 -11.34 -6.83
CA VAL A 103 1.21 -10.45 -7.94
C VAL A 103 2.33 -10.35 -8.99
N GLY A 104 3.56 -10.77 -8.64
CA GLY A 104 4.76 -10.59 -9.47
C GLY A 104 5.22 -9.13 -9.56
N VAL A 105 6.32 -8.90 -10.28
CA VAL A 105 6.94 -7.55 -10.42
C VAL A 105 6.25 -6.62 -11.43
N SER A 106 5.07 -6.99 -11.92
CA SER A 106 4.44 -6.38 -13.12
C SER A 106 3.17 -5.55 -12.88
N PRO A 107 2.21 -5.96 -12.01
CA PRO A 107 1.00 -5.17 -11.75
C PRO A 107 1.17 -4.18 -10.58
N VAL A 108 2.19 -4.36 -9.74
CA VAL A 108 2.67 -3.29 -8.86
C VAL A 108 3.41 -2.29 -9.76
N PRO A 109 3.04 -1.00 -9.77
CA PRO A 109 3.62 -0.06 -10.71
C PRO A 109 5.11 0.15 -10.43
N GLN A 110 5.93 0.02 -11.47
CA GLN A 110 7.41 -0.09 -11.42
C GLN A 110 8.12 0.99 -10.58
N TRP A 111 7.49 2.16 -10.39
CA TRP A 111 8.02 3.20 -9.51
C TRP A 111 8.17 2.76 -8.04
N ILE A 112 7.51 1.68 -7.58
CA ILE A 112 7.73 1.14 -6.23
C ILE A 112 9.10 0.47 -6.11
N ASP A 113 9.58 -0.20 -7.16
CA ASP A 113 10.89 -0.86 -7.16
C ASP A 113 12.01 0.16 -7.47
N GLU A 114 11.73 1.19 -8.27
CA GLU A 114 12.63 2.32 -8.54
C GLU A 114 12.74 3.29 -7.33
N PHE A 115 11.65 3.48 -6.57
CA PHE A 115 11.56 4.40 -5.43
C PHE A 115 10.95 3.71 -4.20
N PRO A 116 11.62 2.68 -3.62
CA PRO A 116 11.08 1.93 -2.49
C PRO A 116 10.85 2.83 -1.26
N PRO A 117 9.80 2.58 -0.45
CA PRO A 117 9.57 3.33 0.77
C PRO A 117 10.79 3.30 1.71
N SER A 118 11.22 4.48 2.18
CA SER A 118 12.23 4.58 3.23
C SER A 118 11.64 4.28 4.63
N LYS A 119 10.31 4.37 4.78
CA LYS A 119 9.58 3.91 5.97
C LYS A 119 8.11 3.62 5.65
N LEU A 120 7.56 2.61 6.32
CA LEU A 120 6.15 2.24 6.29
C LEU A 120 5.66 2.04 7.73
N TRP A 121 4.49 2.59 8.10
CA TRP A 121 3.87 2.40 9.42
C TRP A 121 2.35 2.63 9.39
N ALA A 122 1.65 2.18 10.43
CA ALA A 122 0.22 2.40 10.62
C ALA A 122 -0.07 3.07 11.98
N SER A 123 -1.31 3.52 12.17
CA SER A 123 -1.86 3.95 13.47
C SER A 123 -1.96 2.80 14.47
N SER A 124 -2.44 1.64 14.00
CA SER A 124 -2.51 0.38 14.72
C SER A 124 -2.40 -0.80 13.75
N THR A 125 -2.27 -2.00 14.31
CA THR A 125 -2.23 -3.26 13.56
C THR A 125 -2.98 -4.32 14.36
N LEU A 126 -3.78 -5.15 13.69
CA LEU A 126 -4.48 -6.27 14.32
C LEU A 126 -3.48 -7.27 14.92
N THR A 127 -3.69 -7.67 16.17
CA THR A 127 -2.86 -8.68 16.85
C THR A 127 -2.83 -9.97 16.02
N ALA A 128 -1.62 -10.44 15.70
CA ALA A 128 -1.42 -11.66 14.93
C ALA A 128 -2.10 -12.87 15.60
N SER A 129 -2.70 -13.71 14.77
CA SER A 129 -3.29 -14.99 15.17
C SER A 129 -2.28 -16.13 15.00
N LYS A 130 -2.67 -17.37 15.34
CA LYS A 130 -1.88 -18.57 15.05
C LYS A 130 -1.63 -18.78 13.54
N ASN A 131 -2.53 -18.29 12.68
CA ASN A 131 -2.59 -18.65 11.26
C ASN A 131 -2.30 -17.47 10.31
N ALA A 132 -2.33 -16.23 10.82
CA ALA A 132 -2.17 -15.01 10.02
C ALA A 132 -1.56 -13.89 10.87
N ASN A 133 -0.64 -13.14 10.28
CA ASN A 133 -0.20 -11.85 10.77
C ASN A 133 -0.95 -10.75 9.98
N TYR A 134 -0.95 -9.51 10.48
CA TYR A 134 -1.61 -8.36 9.84
C TYR A 134 -0.68 -7.15 9.70
N ASP A 135 0.63 -7.39 9.65
CA ASP A 135 1.67 -6.35 9.65
C ASP A 135 1.47 -5.36 8.49
N VAL A 136 1.89 -4.12 8.69
CA VAL A 136 1.84 -3.08 7.64
C VAL A 136 2.74 -3.47 6.45
N ALA A 137 3.79 -4.27 6.69
CA ALA A 137 4.64 -4.85 5.65
C ALA A 137 3.86 -5.66 4.60
N ASN A 138 2.72 -6.26 4.97
CA ASN A 138 1.85 -7.04 4.06
C ASN A 138 1.22 -6.20 2.93
N LEU A 139 1.38 -4.88 2.94
CA LEU A 139 0.96 -4.02 1.82
C LEU A 139 1.97 -4.01 0.66
N MET A 140 3.19 -4.50 0.91
CA MET A 140 4.35 -4.42 0.00
C MET A 140 5.14 -5.74 -0.05
N ASP A 141 4.56 -6.88 0.39
CA ASP A 141 5.19 -8.21 0.33
C ASP A 141 4.85 -8.99 -0.96
N TYR A 142 4.02 -8.39 -1.82
CA TYR A 142 3.55 -8.90 -3.11
C TYR A 142 2.73 -10.20 -3.02
N ASP A 143 2.14 -10.57 -1.87
CA ASP A 143 1.35 -11.81 -1.68
C ASP A 143 -0.17 -11.53 -1.49
N LEU A 144 -0.99 -12.02 -2.42
CA LEU A 144 -2.45 -11.84 -2.42
C LEU A 144 -3.18 -12.49 -1.22
N ARG A 145 -2.48 -13.28 -0.38
CA ARG A 145 -3.05 -13.92 0.82
C ARG A 145 -2.83 -13.11 2.09
N THR A 146 -1.89 -12.18 2.10
CA THR A 146 -1.59 -11.34 3.26
C THR A 146 -2.39 -10.03 3.16
N VAL A 147 -2.49 -9.33 4.29
CA VAL A 147 -3.18 -8.04 4.35
C VAL A 147 -2.69 -7.27 5.57
N TRP A 148 -2.63 -5.95 5.49
CA TRP A 148 -2.64 -5.12 6.71
C TRP A 148 -4.07 -4.96 7.20
N SER A 149 -4.27 -5.10 8.51
CA SER A 149 -5.52 -4.75 9.19
C SER A 149 -5.22 -3.84 10.35
N GLU A 150 -6.06 -2.82 10.55
CA GLU A 150 -6.11 -2.08 11.81
C GLU A 150 -6.46 -3.01 12.99
N GLY A 151 -6.08 -2.62 14.20
CA GLY A 151 -6.36 -3.33 15.45
C GLY A 151 -7.14 -2.48 16.46
N ALA A 152 -7.90 -1.49 15.99
CA ALA A 152 -8.60 -0.51 16.81
C ALA A 152 -10.04 -0.93 17.09
N SER A 153 -10.48 -0.84 18.35
CA SER A 153 -11.86 -1.19 18.71
C SER A 153 -12.86 -0.18 18.15
N GLY A 154 -13.60 -0.53 17.10
CA GLY A 154 -14.68 0.30 16.58
C GLY A 154 -14.99 0.05 15.11
N ASN A 155 -14.92 1.13 14.32
CA ASN A 155 -15.24 1.16 12.88
C ASN A 155 -14.11 1.74 12.03
N GLY A 156 -12.87 1.74 12.53
CA GLY A 156 -11.68 2.24 11.83
C GLY A 156 -11.61 3.75 11.57
N ILE A 157 -12.57 4.57 12.04
CA ILE A 157 -12.52 6.02 11.81
C ILE A 157 -11.36 6.64 12.58
N GLY A 158 -10.36 7.14 11.84
CA GLY A 158 -9.13 7.74 12.37
C GLY A 158 -7.89 6.87 12.14
N GLU A 159 -8.06 5.60 11.77
CA GLU A 159 -6.95 4.72 11.43
C GLU A 159 -6.33 5.09 10.09
N PHE A 160 -5.02 4.90 9.96
CA PHE A 160 -4.25 5.24 8.76
C PHE A 160 -3.06 4.30 8.55
N VAL A 161 -2.64 4.21 7.28
CA VAL A 161 -1.29 3.79 6.89
C VAL A 161 -0.55 5.00 6.36
N ALA A 162 0.73 5.12 6.68
CA ALA A 162 1.62 6.17 6.22
C ALA A 162 2.85 5.57 5.55
N ILE A 163 3.13 6.03 4.34
CA ILE A 163 4.27 5.63 3.51
C ILE A 163 5.17 6.85 3.35
N GLN A 164 6.45 6.71 3.69
CA GLN A 164 7.47 7.72 3.48
C GLN A 164 8.44 7.22 2.42
N PHE A 165 8.61 8.01 1.36
CA PHE A 165 9.59 7.76 0.30
C PHE A 165 10.94 8.44 0.62
N PRO A 166 12.06 8.01 0.03
CA PRO A 166 13.32 8.75 0.11
C PRO A 166 13.13 10.17 -0.43
N GLY A 167 13.55 11.18 0.34
CA GLY A 167 13.45 12.57 -0.07
C GLY A 167 14.59 12.93 -1.03
N LYS A 168 14.24 13.27 -2.28
CA LYS A 168 15.17 13.61 -3.39
C LYS A 168 16.33 12.62 -3.57
N ILE A 169 16.20 11.73 -4.55
CA ILE A 169 17.39 11.23 -5.26
C ILE A 169 18.11 12.44 -5.86
N ASN A 170 19.43 12.53 -5.66
CA ASN A 170 20.23 13.60 -6.26
C ASN A 170 20.30 13.38 -7.77
N SER A 171 19.83 14.35 -8.56
CA SER A 171 19.66 14.25 -10.02
C SER A 171 20.96 14.27 -10.83
N GLU A 172 22.07 13.82 -10.23
CA GLU A 172 23.37 13.65 -10.86
C GLU A 172 23.64 12.16 -11.17
N GLU A 173 23.03 11.24 -10.42
CA GLU A 173 22.91 9.84 -10.83
C GLU A 173 21.78 9.72 -11.86
N LYS A 174 22.15 9.40 -13.10
CA LYS A 174 21.17 9.06 -14.13
C LYS A 174 20.53 7.70 -13.81
N PRO A 175 19.20 7.55 -13.85
CA PRO A 175 18.62 6.25 -14.20
C PRO A 175 19.10 5.87 -15.61
N PHE A 176 19.37 4.58 -15.83
CA PHE A 176 20.06 4.04 -17.00
C PHE A 176 19.19 4.02 -18.27
#